data_AF-A0A370WXC3-F1
#
_entry.id   AF-A0A370WXC3-F1
#
_cell.length_a   1.000
_cell.length_b   1.000
_cell.length_c   1.000
_cell.angle_alpha   90.00
_cell.angle_beta   90.00
_cell.angle_gamma   90.00
#
_symmetry.space_group_name_H-M   'P 1'
#
loop_
_entity.id
_entity.type
_entity.pdbx_description
1 polymer ?
#
loop_
_entity_poly.entity_id
_entity_poly.type
_entity_poly.pdbx_seq_one_letter_code
_entity_poly.pdbx_strand_id
1 'polypeptide(L)'
;MRKRVRLFVGLLVLLAWVPLTGFACGAGPLQLSANGSDHNNAPIGDSQDVARAGLAAPAASSPDVPKALLSLVQKGKPYATIRKQLLTNGWQPVATAMCMANVVGGNYKDLCGKHPDLGNCQLCQQMPELNVCSGDGYCNMQFRHADTPEIIRITTYGDTNGWNGANAASLIVTDWDFTKTPDK
;
A
#
# COMPACT_ATOMS: atom_id res chain seq x y z
N MET A 1 46.39 -34.78 8.13
CA MET A 1 46.58 -33.67 9.10
C MET A 1 45.31 -32.81 9.14
N ARG A 2 44.97 -32.26 10.33
CA ARG A 2 43.81 -31.41 10.71
C ARG A 2 42.53 -32.20 11.05
N LYS A 3 42.28 -32.65 12.30
CA LYS A 3 41.98 -32.00 13.60
C LYS A 3 40.64 -31.23 13.67
N ARG A 4 39.74 -31.82 14.47
CA ARG A 4 38.79 -31.25 15.46
C ARG A 4 37.58 -30.46 14.94
N VAL A 5 36.38 -31.03 15.16
CA VAL A 5 35.15 -30.25 15.39
C VAL A 5 34.66 -30.57 16.80
N ARG A 6 34.39 -29.51 17.56
CA ARG A 6 34.12 -29.49 19.00
C ARG A 6 32.65 -29.80 19.29
N LEU A 7 32.40 -30.57 20.34
CA LEU A 7 31.12 -30.68 21.03
C LEU A 7 30.61 -29.27 21.42
N PHE A 8 29.34 -28.98 21.15
CA PHE A 8 28.60 -27.91 21.80
C PHE A 8 27.57 -28.56 22.74
N VAL A 9 27.85 -28.47 24.04
CA VAL A 9 26.91 -28.73 25.13
C VAL A 9 26.84 -27.43 25.92
N GLY A 10 25.66 -26.89 26.15
CA GLY A 10 25.51 -25.68 26.97
C GLY A 10 24.19 -24.96 26.79
N LEU A 11 23.10 -25.67 27.07
CA LEU A 11 21.79 -25.10 27.37
C LEU A 11 21.93 -24.25 28.65
N LEU A 12 21.64 -22.96 28.60
CA LEU A 12 21.49 -22.14 29.80
C LEU A 12 20.26 -21.22 29.63
N VAL A 13 19.18 -21.71 30.22
CA VAL A 13 17.91 -20.99 30.44
C VAL A 13 18.16 -19.98 31.54
N LEU A 14 17.99 -18.69 31.25
CA LEU A 14 17.85 -17.65 32.27
C LEU A 14 16.45 -17.03 32.15
N LEU A 15 15.63 -17.46 33.11
CA LEU A 15 14.39 -16.82 33.56
C LEU A 15 14.69 -15.47 34.23
N ALA A 16 13.63 -14.66 34.35
CA ALA A 16 13.47 -13.40 35.08
C ALA A 16 13.50 -12.17 34.16
N TRP A 17 12.60 -11.18 34.26
CA TRP A 17 11.58 -10.87 35.26
C TRP A 17 10.65 -9.82 34.62
N VAL A 18 9.34 -9.92 34.80
CA VAL A 18 8.36 -8.92 34.34
C VAL A 18 8.03 -7.99 35.51
N PRO A 19 8.22 -6.65 35.38
CA PRO A 19 7.50 -5.70 36.19
C PRO A 19 6.28 -5.13 35.45
N LEU A 20 5.10 -5.46 35.98
CA LEU A 20 3.85 -4.72 35.79
C LEU A 20 4.03 -3.28 36.31
N THR A 21 3.92 -2.30 35.42
CA THR A 21 3.54 -0.91 35.72
C THR A 21 2.76 -0.42 34.50
N GLY A 22 1.65 0.28 34.54
CA GLY A 22 0.82 0.84 35.60
C GLY A 22 -0.21 1.67 34.82
N PHE A 23 -1.49 1.43 35.08
CA PHE A 23 -2.62 2.17 34.49
C PHE A 23 -2.47 3.67 34.74
N ALA A 24 -2.60 4.49 33.70
CA ALA A 24 -2.99 5.88 33.82
C ALA A 24 -3.96 6.23 32.68
N CYS A 25 -5.24 6.13 32.99
CA CYS A 25 -6.35 6.58 32.16
C CYS A 25 -6.43 8.11 32.30
N GLY A 26 -5.95 8.85 31.31
CA GLY A 26 -6.06 10.31 31.24
C GLY A 26 -7.18 10.72 30.29
N ALA A 27 -8.39 10.89 30.82
CA ALA A 27 -9.49 11.55 30.11
C ALA A 27 -9.25 13.07 30.10
N GLY A 28 -8.79 13.60 28.97
CA GLY A 28 -8.74 15.03 28.72
C GLY A 28 -10.10 15.53 28.18
N PRO A 29 -10.63 16.68 28.65
CA PRO A 29 -11.91 17.18 28.21
C PRO A 29 -11.88 17.74 26.78
N LEU A 30 -12.99 17.47 26.06
CA LEU A 30 -13.40 18.13 24.84
C LEU A 30 -13.45 19.65 25.03
N GLN A 31 -12.69 20.42 24.26
CA GLN A 31 -12.96 21.84 24.04
C GLN A 31 -13.72 22.01 22.73
N LEU A 32 -15.00 22.27 22.88
CA LEU A 32 -15.92 22.76 21.85
C LEU A 32 -15.64 24.26 21.67
N SER A 33 -15.03 24.66 20.56
CA SER A 33 -14.91 26.09 20.22
C SER A 33 -15.86 26.41 19.07
N ALA A 34 -17.06 26.88 19.43
CA ALA A 34 -17.93 27.58 18.51
C ALA A 34 -17.41 29.02 18.37
N ASN A 35 -16.97 29.40 17.17
CA ASN A 35 -16.81 30.80 16.82
C ASN A 35 -17.73 31.08 15.65
N GLY A 36 -18.92 31.59 15.98
CA GLY A 36 -19.76 32.33 15.05
C GLY A 36 -19.21 33.75 14.92
N SER A 37 -19.17 34.26 13.70
CA SER A 37 -19.19 35.69 13.40
C SER A 37 -19.69 35.86 11.98
N ASP A 38 -20.99 36.13 11.89
CA ASP A 38 -21.66 36.74 10.75
C ASP A 38 -21.00 38.06 10.39
N HIS A 39 -20.55 38.25 9.15
CA HIS A 39 -20.45 39.58 8.54
C HIS A 39 -21.10 39.55 7.14
N ASN A 40 -22.07 40.45 6.99
CA ASN A 40 -22.94 40.65 5.85
C ASN A 40 -22.23 41.29 4.64
N ASN A 41 -22.76 40.95 3.45
CA ASN A 41 -22.92 41.72 2.20
C ASN A 41 -21.77 42.56 1.61
N ALA A 42 -21.34 42.10 0.42
CA ALA A 42 -21.31 42.75 -0.91
C ALA A 42 -20.78 44.19 -1.07
N PRO A 43 -20.08 44.43 -2.21
CA PRO A 43 -20.83 45.02 -3.32
C PRO A 43 -20.64 44.31 -4.67
N ILE A 44 -21.69 44.47 -5.47
CA ILE A 44 -21.82 44.14 -6.88
C ILE A 44 -20.84 45.01 -7.68
N GLY A 45 -20.04 44.38 -8.53
CA GLY A 45 -19.15 45.02 -9.50
C GLY A 45 -19.24 44.29 -10.83
N ASP A 46 -19.85 44.96 -11.80
CA ASP A 46 -20.10 44.56 -13.18
C ASP A 46 -18.83 44.38 -14.04
N SER A 47 -19.01 43.62 -15.12
CA SER A 47 -18.17 43.56 -16.35
C SER A 47 -16.83 42.79 -16.22
N GLN A 48 -16.49 41.79 -17.03
CA GLN A 48 -16.72 41.62 -18.47
C GLN A 48 -16.76 40.15 -18.92
N ASP A 49 -17.74 39.89 -19.79
CA ASP A 49 -17.75 38.84 -20.80
C ASP A 49 -16.47 38.87 -21.66
N VAL A 50 -15.75 37.75 -21.68
CA VAL A 50 -15.11 37.27 -22.91
C VAL A 50 -15.42 35.78 -22.99
N ALA A 51 -16.60 35.51 -23.55
CA ALA A 51 -17.00 34.22 -24.07
C ALA A 51 -15.91 33.66 -25.00
N ARG A 52 -15.03 32.84 -24.44
CA ARG A 52 -14.22 31.91 -25.23
C ARG A 52 -15.13 30.73 -25.51
N ALA A 53 -15.82 30.79 -26.65
CA ALA A 53 -16.45 29.63 -27.27
C ALA A 53 -15.36 28.62 -27.65
N GLY A 54 -14.86 27.90 -26.64
CA GLY A 54 -14.18 26.65 -26.86
C GLY A 54 -15.25 25.66 -27.29
N LEU A 55 -15.11 25.15 -28.52
CA LEU A 55 -15.83 23.93 -28.91
C LEU A 55 -15.55 22.89 -27.82
N ALA A 56 -16.56 22.61 -27.00
CA ALA A 56 -16.55 21.47 -26.13
C ALA A 56 -16.44 20.26 -27.06
N ALA A 57 -15.22 19.73 -27.18
CA ALA A 57 -15.04 18.37 -27.63
C ALA A 57 -15.99 17.52 -26.79
N PRO A 58 -16.78 16.61 -27.39
CA PRO A 58 -17.63 15.73 -26.61
C PRO A 58 -16.75 15.11 -25.54
N ALA A 59 -17.15 15.26 -24.28
CA ALA A 59 -16.55 14.54 -23.18
C ALA A 59 -16.65 13.07 -23.57
N ALA A 60 -15.55 12.51 -24.07
CA ALA A 60 -15.44 11.11 -24.36
C ALA A 60 -15.67 10.45 -23.01
N SER A 61 -16.89 9.93 -22.83
CA SER A 61 -17.22 9.05 -21.73
C SER A 61 -16.13 7.99 -21.70
N SER A 62 -15.29 8.05 -20.66
CA SER A 62 -14.16 7.16 -20.51
C SER A 62 -14.69 5.74 -20.67
N PRO A 63 -14.13 4.91 -21.56
CA PRO A 63 -14.57 3.53 -21.68
C PRO A 63 -14.51 2.89 -20.31
N ASP A 64 -15.45 1.98 -19.99
CA ASP A 64 -15.48 1.22 -18.74
C ASP A 64 -14.17 0.43 -18.59
N VAL A 65 -13.14 1.08 -18.06
CA VAL A 65 -11.84 0.53 -17.66
C VAL A 65 -12.02 -0.75 -16.82
N PRO A 66 -13.01 -0.88 -15.92
CA PRO A 66 -13.20 -2.10 -15.14
C PRO A 66 -13.40 -3.34 -16.03
N LYS A 67 -14.17 -3.22 -17.12
CA LYS A 67 -14.52 -4.38 -17.96
C LYS A 67 -13.33 -4.89 -18.77
N ALA A 68 -12.49 -4.00 -19.27
CA ALA A 68 -11.27 -4.38 -19.96
C ALA A 68 -10.26 -5.04 -19.01
N LEU A 69 -10.18 -4.58 -17.75
CA LEU A 69 -9.26 -5.13 -16.76
C LEU A 69 -9.64 -6.49 -16.19
N LEU A 70 -10.92 -6.85 -16.17
CA LEU A 70 -11.34 -8.19 -15.74
C LEU A 70 -10.66 -9.31 -16.55
N SER A 71 -10.24 -9.02 -17.79
CA SER A 71 -9.48 -9.96 -18.61
C SER A 71 -7.99 -10.01 -18.28
N LEU A 72 -7.43 -8.90 -17.76
CA LEU A 72 -6.02 -8.79 -17.40
C LEU A 72 -5.72 -9.50 -16.09
N VAL A 73 -6.54 -9.28 -15.06
CA VAL A 73 -6.32 -9.87 -13.74
C VAL A 73 -7.07 -11.19 -13.64
N GLN A 74 -6.34 -12.27 -13.38
CA GLN A 74 -6.89 -13.62 -13.33
C GLN A 74 -6.35 -14.37 -12.12
N LYS A 75 -7.24 -15.11 -11.47
CA LYS A 75 -6.91 -15.96 -10.33
C LYS A 75 -5.91 -17.05 -10.73
N GLY A 76 -4.96 -17.35 -9.85
CA GLY A 76 -3.92 -18.35 -10.06
C GLY A 76 -2.77 -17.92 -10.97
N LYS A 77 -2.80 -16.71 -11.54
CA LYS A 77 -1.66 -16.19 -12.31
C LYS A 77 -0.53 -15.73 -11.39
N PRO A 78 0.73 -15.89 -11.81
CA PRO A 78 1.86 -15.26 -11.16
C PRO A 78 1.68 -13.74 -11.08
N TYR A 79 1.89 -13.18 -9.89
CA TYR A 79 1.72 -11.75 -9.64
C TYR A 79 2.60 -10.90 -10.57
N ALA A 80 3.86 -11.30 -10.80
CA ALA A 80 4.77 -10.57 -11.68
C ALA A 80 4.22 -10.40 -13.12
N THR A 81 3.50 -11.40 -13.63
CA THR A 81 2.84 -11.33 -14.94
C THR A 81 1.74 -10.26 -14.94
N ILE A 82 0.89 -10.29 -13.91
CA ILE A 82 -0.21 -9.33 -13.77
C ILE A 82 0.33 -7.91 -13.59
N ARG A 83 1.34 -7.72 -12.73
CA ARG A 83 2.03 -6.45 -12.53
C ARG A 83 2.53 -5.88 -13.86
N LYS A 84 3.23 -6.70 -14.65
CA LYS A 84 3.75 -6.26 -15.96
C LYS A 84 2.61 -5.82 -16.89
N GLN A 85 1.52 -6.57 -16.94
CA GLN A 85 0.36 -6.21 -17.77
C GLN A 85 -0.27 -4.89 -17.32
N LEU A 86 -0.47 -4.69 -16.02
CA LEU A 86 -1.00 -3.44 -15.47
C LEU A 86 -0.13 -2.25 -15.85
N LEU A 87 1.18 -2.35 -15.60
CA LEU A 87 2.13 -1.29 -15.92
C LEU A 87 2.15 -0.95 -17.42
N THR A 88 2.08 -1.95 -18.30
CA THR A 88 1.99 -1.74 -19.76
C THR A 88 0.68 -1.05 -20.17
N ASN A 89 -0.40 -1.23 -19.41
CA ASN A 89 -1.73 -0.67 -19.70
C ASN A 89 -2.03 0.60 -18.89
N GLY A 90 -1.01 1.39 -18.54
CA GLY A 90 -1.21 2.72 -17.94
C GLY A 90 -1.51 2.75 -16.45
N TRP A 91 -1.46 1.59 -15.77
CA TRP A 91 -1.58 1.53 -14.32
C TRP A 91 -0.27 1.89 -13.63
N GLN A 92 -0.38 2.59 -12.51
CA GLN A 92 0.75 3.06 -11.72
C GLN A 92 0.68 2.50 -10.29
N PRO A 93 1.81 2.05 -9.71
CA PRO A 93 1.88 1.66 -8.31
C PRO A 93 1.42 2.78 -7.37
N VAL A 94 0.62 2.44 -6.37
CA VAL A 94 0.25 3.37 -5.29
C VAL A 94 1.15 3.12 -4.09
N ALA A 95 2.15 3.99 -3.93
CA ALA A 95 3.03 3.98 -2.76
C ALA A 95 2.31 4.46 -1.50
N THR A 96 2.54 3.77 -0.38
CA THR A 96 2.05 4.16 0.94
C THR A 96 3.20 4.28 1.94
N ALA A 97 3.19 5.35 2.73
CA ALA A 97 4.14 5.52 3.83
C ALA A 97 3.99 4.44 4.92
N MET A 98 2.84 3.75 4.95
CA MET A 98 2.52 2.72 5.93
C MET A 98 3.07 1.33 5.58
N CYS A 99 3.62 1.12 4.38
CA CYS A 99 3.99 -0.22 3.91
C CYS A 99 4.92 -0.94 4.91
N MET A 100 5.99 -0.28 5.37
CA MET A 100 6.95 -0.91 6.29
C MET A 100 6.30 -1.28 7.63
N ALA A 101 5.46 -0.40 8.18
CA ALA A 101 4.73 -0.69 9.41
C ALA A 101 3.74 -1.85 9.22
N ASN A 102 3.12 -1.97 8.04
CA ASN A 102 2.14 -3.01 7.72
C ASN A 102 2.77 -4.36 7.39
N VAL A 103 4.00 -4.38 6.83
CA VAL A 103 4.68 -5.60 6.36
C VAL A 103 5.67 -6.14 7.39
N VAL A 104 6.42 -5.25 8.05
CA VAL A 104 7.45 -5.61 9.03
C VAL A 104 6.93 -5.50 10.46
N GLY A 105 6.01 -4.57 10.71
CA GLY A 105 5.43 -4.29 12.03
C GLY A 105 5.86 -2.94 12.61
N GLY A 106 5.32 -2.59 13.78
CA GLY A 106 5.52 -1.27 14.39
C GLY A 106 6.97 -0.92 14.75
N ASN A 107 7.84 -1.92 14.93
CA ASN A 107 9.26 -1.75 15.24
C ASN A 107 10.18 -1.75 13.99
N TYR A 108 9.63 -1.62 12.78
CA TYR A 108 10.39 -1.78 11.53
C TYR A 108 11.66 -0.91 11.46
N LYS A 109 11.66 0.28 12.04
CA LYS A 109 12.81 1.20 11.99
C LYS A 109 14.06 0.61 12.65
N ASP A 110 13.88 -0.02 13.82
CA ASP A 110 15.00 -0.66 14.53
C ASP A 110 15.40 -1.97 13.85
N LEU A 111 14.41 -2.81 13.50
CA LEU A 111 14.66 -4.11 12.88
C LEU A 111 15.37 -3.98 11.53
N CYS A 112 14.82 -3.18 10.62
CA CYS A 112 15.40 -2.98 9.29
C CYS A 112 16.65 -2.09 9.31
N GLY A 113 16.82 -1.26 10.35
CA GLY A 113 18.06 -0.52 10.56
C GLY A 113 19.23 -1.45 10.92
N LYS A 114 18.98 -2.48 11.72
CA LYS A 114 20.00 -3.48 12.13
C LYS A 114 20.18 -4.61 11.11
N HIS A 115 19.10 -4.98 10.42
CA HIS A 115 19.07 -6.10 9.49
C HIS A 115 18.42 -5.68 8.16
N PRO A 116 19.10 -4.82 7.38
CA PRO A 116 18.56 -4.28 6.12
C PRO A 116 18.42 -5.32 5.00
N ASP A 117 19.05 -6.49 5.17
CA ASP A 117 19.06 -7.63 4.25
C ASP A 117 17.89 -8.59 4.45
N LEU A 118 17.09 -8.43 5.51
CA LEU A 118 15.85 -9.19 5.68
C LEU A 118 14.91 -8.89 4.50
N GLY A 119 14.39 -9.93 3.85
CA GLY A 119 13.53 -9.80 2.66
C GLY A 119 12.40 -8.79 2.86
N ASN A 120 11.69 -8.88 3.99
CA ASN A 120 10.57 -7.99 4.32
C ASN A 120 10.97 -6.51 4.45
N CYS A 121 12.23 -6.22 4.79
CA CYS A 121 12.74 -4.85 4.88
C CYS A 121 13.00 -4.19 3.51
N GLN A 122 13.02 -4.99 2.44
CA GLN A 122 13.23 -4.52 1.07
C GLN A 122 11.94 -4.53 0.23
N LEU A 123 10.93 -5.33 0.62
CA LEU A 123 9.71 -5.51 -0.17
C LEU A 123 9.01 -4.20 -0.54
N CYS A 124 8.87 -3.28 0.41
CA CYS A 124 8.21 -1.99 0.18
C CYS A 124 8.96 -1.07 -0.81
N GLN A 125 10.26 -1.26 -0.99
CA GLN A 125 11.05 -0.53 -1.99
C GLN A 125 10.96 -1.20 -3.37
N GLN A 126 10.88 -2.53 -3.38
CA GLN A 126 10.83 -3.34 -4.61
C GLN A 126 9.42 -3.37 -5.24
N MET A 127 8.38 -3.32 -4.41
CA MET A 127 6.98 -3.28 -4.77
C MET A 127 6.34 -2.03 -4.16
N PRO A 128 6.48 -0.85 -4.79
CA PRO A 128 5.86 0.37 -4.30
C PRO A 128 4.33 0.24 -4.16
N GLU A 129 3.70 -0.63 -4.94
CA GLU A 129 2.27 -0.93 -4.84
C GLU A 129 1.87 -1.74 -3.60
N LEU A 130 2.83 -2.30 -2.86
CA LEU A 130 2.55 -3.13 -1.69
C LEU A 130 2.00 -2.26 -0.56
N ASN A 131 0.79 -2.59 -0.09
CA ASN A 131 0.16 -1.90 1.02
C ASN A 131 0.31 -2.65 2.35
N VAL A 132 0.09 -3.95 2.32
CA VAL A 132 0.21 -4.85 3.48
C VAL A 132 0.58 -6.23 2.98
N CYS A 133 1.42 -6.94 3.75
CA CYS A 133 1.58 -8.38 3.59
C CYS A 133 1.65 -9.01 4.98
N SER A 134 0.80 -10.01 5.22
CA SER A 134 0.78 -10.75 6.48
C SER A 134 1.83 -11.86 6.48
N GLY A 135 2.23 -12.29 7.68
CA GLY A 135 3.24 -13.34 7.85
C GLY A 135 2.81 -14.73 7.36
N ASP A 136 1.54 -14.93 7.05
CA ASP A 136 1.00 -16.14 6.42
C ASP A 136 0.99 -16.07 4.88
N GLY A 137 1.51 -14.98 4.29
CA GLY A 137 1.75 -14.87 2.84
C GLY A 137 0.63 -14.20 2.04
N TYR A 138 -0.40 -13.64 2.69
CA TYR A 138 -1.37 -12.80 1.99
C TYR A 138 -0.86 -11.37 1.84
N CYS A 139 -0.75 -10.89 0.61
CA CYS A 139 -0.39 -9.49 0.34
C CYS A 139 -1.49 -8.77 -0.43
N ASN A 140 -1.64 -7.47 -0.16
CA ASN A 140 -2.51 -6.57 -0.91
C ASN A 140 -1.67 -5.52 -1.65
N MET A 141 -1.85 -5.47 -2.97
CA MET A 141 -1.20 -4.54 -3.88
C MET A 141 -2.21 -3.52 -4.40
N GLN A 142 -1.77 -2.30 -4.67
CA GLN A 142 -2.63 -1.23 -5.16
C GLN A 142 -2.04 -0.53 -6.37
N PHE A 143 -2.84 -0.42 -7.43
CA PHE A 143 -2.52 0.39 -8.60
C PHE A 143 -3.63 1.37 -8.88
N ARG A 144 -3.27 2.55 -9.36
CA ARG A 144 -4.20 3.55 -9.89
C ARG A 144 -4.06 3.64 -11.40
N HIS A 145 -5.16 3.89 -12.10
CA HIS A 145 -5.07 4.21 -13.51
C HIS A 145 -4.63 5.67 -13.70
N ALA A 146 -3.87 5.97 -14.75
CA ALA A 146 -3.43 7.35 -15.02
C ALA A 146 -4.58 8.27 -15.46
N ASP A 147 -5.55 7.73 -16.21
CA ASP A 147 -6.59 8.51 -16.88
C ASP A 147 -7.97 8.42 -16.22
N THR A 148 -8.12 7.59 -15.19
CA THR A 148 -9.40 7.41 -14.47
C THR A 148 -9.18 7.48 -12.97
N PRO A 149 -10.21 7.81 -12.17
CA PRO A 149 -10.09 7.81 -10.72
C PRO A 149 -10.02 6.38 -10.14
N GLU A 150 -9.87 5.34 -10.95
CA GLU A 150 -9.95 3.96 -10.49
C GLU A 150 -8.68 3.47 -9.82
N ILE A 151 -8.88 2.70 -8.75
CA ILE A 151 -7.85 1.95 -8.04
C ILE A 151 -8.23 0.47 -8.14
N ILE A 152 -7.29 -0.35 -8.61
CA ILE A 152 -7.38 -1.80 -8.50
C ILE A 152 -6.58 -2.26 -7.28
N ARG A 153 -7.22 -3.09 -6.47
CA ARG A 153 -6.61 -3.77 -5.33
C ARG A 153 -6.47 -5.24 -5.69
N ILE A 154 -5.27 -5.77 -5.55
CA ILE A 154 -4.96 -7.16 -5.92
C ILE A 154 -4.51 -7.89 -4.67
N THR A 155 -5.24 -8.95 -4.34
CA THR A 155 -4.86 -9.87 -3.28
C THR A 155 -4.04 -11.00 -3.86
N THR A 156 -2.89 -11.26 -3.26
CA THR A 156 -2.03 -12.39 -3.60
C THR A 156 -1.81 -13.30 -2.42
N TYR A 157 -1.42 -14.54 -2.70
CA TYR A 157 -0.97 -15.49 -1.68
C TYR A 157 0.34 -16.15 -2.11
N GLY A 158 1.24 -16.38 -1.16
CA GLY A 158 2.45 -17.17 -1.34
C GLY A 158 3.72 -16.49 -0.81
N ASP A 159 4.87 -16.97 -1.26
CA ASP A 159 6.17 -16.47 -0.82
C ASP A 159 6.57 -15.22 -1.62
N THR A 160 6.82 -14.13 -0.91
CA THR A 160 7.29 -12.88 -1.48
C THR A 160 8.76 -12.93 -1.88
N ASN A 161 9.54 -13.89 -1.39
CA ASN A 161 10.91 -14.09 -1.82
C ASN A 161 10.94 -14.58 -3.28
N GLY A 162 11.71 -13.89 -4.12
CA GLY A 162 11.80 -14.27 -5.53
C GLY A 162 10.51 -14.04 -6.34
N TRP A 163 9.59 -13.20 -5.85
CA TRP A 163 8.33 -12.87 -6.51
C TRP A 163 8.49 -12.40 -7.98
N ASN A 164 9.67 -11.88 -8.35
CA ASN A 164 10.04 -11.42 -9.69
C ASN A 164 11.23 -12.19 -10.31
N GLY A 165 11.59 -13.36 -9.76
CA GLY A 165 12.67 -14.19 -10.28
C GLY A 165 12.32 -14.94 -11.57
N ALA A 166 13.25 -15.74 -12.10
CA ALA A 166 13.05 -16.54 -13.32
C ALA A 166 11.82 -17.47 -13.25
N ASN A 167 11.44 -17.89 -12.03
CA ASN A 167 10.26 -18.68 -11.73
C ASN A 167 9.30 -17.91 -10.80
N ALA A 168 8.94 -16.68 -11.17
CA ALA A 168 8.09 -15.72 -10.42
C ALA A 168 6.66 -16.20 -10.05
N ALA A 169 6.43 -17.51 -9.92
CA ALA A 169 5.18 -18.14 -9.52
C ALA A 169 5.03 -18.29 -8.00
N SER A 170 5.97 -17.78 -7.20
CA SER A 170 5.94 -17.88 -5.74
C SER A 170 4.80 -17.08 -5.11
N LEU A 171 4.35 -16.02 -5.79
CA LEU A 171 3.25 -15.16 -5.38
C LEU A 171 2.15 -15.18 -6.45
N ILE A 172 0.99 -15.72 -6.10
CA ILE A 172 -0.13 -15.93 -7.03
C ILE A 172 -1.30 -15.00 -6.71
N VAL A 173 -2.00 -14.51 -7.73
CA VAL A 173 -3.21 -13.71 -7.54
C VAL A 173 -4.35 -14.61 -7.06
N THR A 174 -5.01 -14.22 -5.97
CA THR A 174 -6.14 -14.95 -5.39
C THR A 174 -7.46 -14.19 -5.51
N ASP A 175 -7.42 -12.86 -5.53
CA ASP A 175 -8.60 -12.01 -5.63
C ASP A 175 -8.24 -10.60 -6.12
N TRP A 176 -9.23 -9.84 -6.56
CA TRP A 176 -9.09 -8.42 -6.90
C TRP A 176 -10.42 -7.66 -6.81
N ASP A 177 -10.33 -6.38 -6.51
CA ASP A 177 -11.47 -5.47 -6.47
C ASP A 177 -11.10 -4.10 -7.06
N PHE A 178 -12.13 -3.35 -7.45
CA PHE A 178 -11.99 -1.98 -7.96
C PHE A 178 -12.66 -1.02 -6.98
N THR A 179 -11.95 0.06 -6.68
CA THR A 179 -12.45 1.18 -5.90
C THR A 179 -12.21 2.47 -6.68
N LYS A 180 -12.87 3.55 -6.27
CA LYS A 180 -12.57 4.89 -6.78
C LYS A 180 -11.69 5.61 -5.77
N THR A 181 -10.76 6.40 -6.28
CA THR A 181 -10.04 7.39 -5.50
C THR A 181 -11.08 8.38 -4.95
N PRO A 182 -11.04 8.71 -3.64
CA PRO A 182 -11.93 9.71 -3.09
C PRO A 182 -11.80 11.03 -3.86
N ASP A 183 -12.93 11.66 -4.20
CA ASP A 183 -12.94 13.00 -4.77
C ASP A 183 -12.27 13.96 -3.77
N LYS A 184 -11.39 14.84 -4.27
CA LYS A 184 -10.66 15.82 -3.46
C LYS A 184 -11.53 17.01 -3.08
#